data_AF-A0A8H7QV83-F1
#
_entry.id   AF-A0A8H7QV83-F1
#
_cell.length_a   1.000
_cell.length_b   1.000
_cell.length_c   1.000
_cell.angle_alpha   90.00
_cell.angle_beta   90.00
_cell.angle_gamma   90.00
#
_symmetry.space_group_name_H-M   'P 1'
#
loop_
_entity.id
_entity.type
_entity.pdbx_description
1 polymer ?
#
loop_
_entity_poly.entity_id
_entity_poly.type
_entity_poly.pdbx_seq_one_letter_code
_entity_poly.pdbx_strand_id
1 'polypeptide(L)'
;MEGLIWESAIYTTSARFNPIESVRQKEPTFFEILDINLNTSYTRTIAPLISQPSQKTFITKVKLGKAKKQNRPLPHWFRLKTDTKIRWNAKRRNWRHTKLNI
;
A
#
# COMPACT_ATOMS: atom_id res chain seq x y z
N MET A 1 -49.09 -53.93 0.43
CA MET A 1 -50.51 -53.72 0.08
C MET A 1 -50.63 -52.29 -0.42
N GLU A 2 -50.50 -52.12 -1.73
CA GLU A 2 -50.70 -50.83 -2.39
C GLU A 2 -52.19 -50.65 -2.65
N GLY A 3 -52.70 -49.46 -2.32
CA GLY A 3 -54.06 -49.04 -2.60
C GLY A 3 -54.07 -47.54 -2.88
N LEU A 4 -54.12 -47.20 -4.18
CA LEU A 4 -54.78 -46.01 -4.73
C LEU A 4 -56.21 -45.94 -4.12
N ILE A 5 -56.93 -44.81 -4.00
CA ILE A 5 -57.62 -44.07 -5.07
C ILE A 5 -58.08 -42.69 -4.54
N TRP A 6 -57.64 -41.64 -5.23
CA TRP A 6 -58.34 -40.44 -5.74
C TRP A 6 -59.47 -39.69 -4.97
N GLU A 7 -59.20 -38.39 -4.79
CA GLU A 7 -60.04 -37.17 -4.94
C GLU A 7 -61.29 -36.92 -4.07
N SER A 8 -61.28 -35.79 -3.36
CA SER A 8 -62.15 -34.64 -3.67
C SER A 8 -62.08 -33.52 -2.61
N ALA A 9 -62.58 -32.34 -3.01
CA ALA A 9 -62.86 -31.13 -2.23
C ALA A 9 -61.80 -30.02 -2.26
N ILE A 10 -61.92 -29.22 -3.31
CA ILE A 10 -61.48 -27.84 -3.43
C ILE A 10 -62.17 -27.00 -2.35
N TYR A 11 -61.40 -26.37 -1.46
CA TYR A 11 -61.82 -25.14 -0.77
C TYR A 11 -60.74 -24.08 -0.90
N THR A 12 -61.11 -23.06 -1.67
CA THR A 12 -60.41 -21.79 -1.85
C THR A 12 -60.26 -21.05 -0.52
N THR A 13 -59.05 -20.60 -0.20
CA THR A 13 -58.81 -19.44 0.65
C THR A 13 -57.68 -18.64 0.02
N SER A 14 -58.01 -17.44 -0.44
CA SER A 14 -57.04 -16.51 -1.00
C SER A 14 -56.21 -15.91 0.13
N ALA A 15 -54.91 -16.22 0.16
CA ALA A 15 -53.93 -15.38 0.82
C ALA A 15 -53.13 -14.69 -0.29
N ARG A 16 -53.31 -13.37 -0.40
CA ARG A 16 -52.62 -12.51 -1.35
C ARG A 16 -51.11 -12.64 -1.11
N PHE A 17 -50.40 -13.20 -2.08
CA PHE A 17 -48.95 -13.08 -2.14
C PHE A 17 -48.67 -11.59 -2.40
N ASN A 18 -48.19 -10.86 -1.39
CA ASN A 18 -47.58 -9.56 -1.63
C ASN A 18 -46.25 -9.84 -2.36
N PRO A 19 -46.06 -9.43 -3.62
CA PRO A 19 -44.74 -9.46 -4.19
C PRO A 19 -43.88 -8.52 -3.35
N ILE A 20 -42.83 -9.05 -2.74
CA ILE A 20 -41.76 -8.23 -2.21
C ILE A 20 -41.18 -7.54 -3.44
N GLU A 21 -41.58 -6.30 -3.67
CA GLU A 21 -40.88 -5.44 -4.62
C GLU A 21 -39.43 -5.44 -4.18
N SER A 22 -38.56 -6.07 -4.98
CA SER A 22 -37.13 -5.90 -4.83
C SER A 22 -36.87 -4.41 -5.00
N VAL A 23 -36.66 -3.71 -3.90
CA VAL A 23 -36.14 -2.34 -3.91
C VAL A 23 -34.83 -2.43 -4.68
N ARG A 24 -34.85 -2.03 -5.95
CA ARG A 24 -33.66 -1.92 -6.78
C ARG A 24 -32.80 -0.86 -6.10
N GLN A 25 -31.82 -1.28 -5.31
CA GLN A 25 -30.78 -0.39 -4.85
C GLN A 25 -30.11 0.15 -6.12
N LYS A 26 -30.22 1.46 -6.34
CA LYS A 26 -29.48 2.11 -7.41
C LYS A 26 -28.00 1.99 -7.03
N GLU A 27 -27.24 1.31 -7.88
CA GLU A 27 -25.77 1.35 -7.78
C GLU A 27 -25.35 2.82 -7.94
N PRO A 28 -24.57 3.38 -7.00
CA PRO A 28 -24.13 4.76 -7.11
C PRO A 28 -23.30 4.89 -8.39
N THR A 29 -23.70 5.83 -9.24
CA THR A 29 -22.91 6.11 -10.45
C THR A 29 -21.54 6.65 -10.02
N PHE A 30 -20.50 6.42 -10.82
CA PHE A 30 -19.12 6.85 -10.51
C PHE A 30 -19.01 8.33 -10.08
N PHE A 31 -19.93 9.17 -10.55
CA PHE A 31 -19.98 10.59 -10.26
C PHE A 31 -20.65 10.95 -8.91
N GLU A 32 -21.38 10.04 -8.26
CA GLU A 32 -22.02 10.28 -6.96
C GLU A 32 -21.11 9.94 -5.76
N ILE A 33 -19.94 9.33 -5.98
CA ILE A 33 -18.97 9.00 -4.91
C ILE A 33 -18.13 10.23 -4.50
N LEU A 34 -18.24 11.35 -5.21
CA LEU A 34 -17.43 12.56 -4.95
C LEU A 34 -18.12 13.64 -4.11
N ASP A 35 -19.37 13.46 -3.70
CA ASP A 35 -20.07 14.43 -2.82
C ASP A 35 -20.10 13.94 -1.37
N ILE A 36 -18.92 13.64 -0.82
CA ILE A 36 -18.74 13.52 0.64
C ILE A 36 -18.38 14.90 1.19
N ASN A 37 -19.40 15.59 1.70
CA ASN A 37 -19.38 16.48 2.87
C ASN A 37 -18.04 17.20 3.17
N LEU A 38 -17.94 18.49 2.83
CA LEU A 38 -16.87 19.40 3.26
C LEU A 38 -16.89 19.75 4.77
N ASN A 39 -17.50 18.93 5.63
CA ASN A 39 -17.62 19.19 7.06
C ASN A 39 -17.07 18.03 7.89
N THR A 40 -15.81 17.68 7.67
CA THR A 40 -15.08 16.91 8.67
C THR A 40 -13.80 17.65 9.04
N SER A 41 -13.83 18.22 10.24
CA SER A 41 -12.71 18.75 10.99
C SER A 41 -11.71 17.64 11.34
N TYR A 42 -11.10 17.03 10.33
CA TYR A 42 -9.83 16.35 10.52
C TYR A 42 -8.76 17.33 10.12
N THR A 43 -8.15 17.87 11.16
CA THR A 43 -6.87 18.58 11.16
C THR A 43 -6.10 18.39 9.86
N ARG A 44 -5.82 19.50 9.15
CA ARG A 44 -4.62 19.61 8.32
C ARG A 44 -3.42 19.41 9.24
N THR A 45 -3.17 18.18 9.64
CA THR A 45 -1.82 17.74 9.94
C THR A 45 -1.08 17.98 8.64
N ILE A 46 -0.13 18.90 8.66
CA ILE A 46 0.79 19.12 7.56
C ILE A 46 1.63 17.85 7.52
N ALA A 47 1.08 16.78 6.93
CA ALA A 47 1.86 15.64 6.48
C ALA A 47 3.03 16.26 5.71
N PRO A 48 4.29 15.90 6.01
CA PRO A 48 5.39 16.43 5.23
C PRO A 48 5.03 16.07 3.80
N LEU A 49 4.87 17.07 2.93
CA LEU A 49 4.61 16.84 1.51
C LEU A 49 5.63 15.79 1.08
N ILE A 50 5.20 14.54 0.95
CA ILE A 50 6.11 13.40 0.83
C ILE A 50 6.69 13.57 -0.56
N SER A 51 7.84 14.23 -0.63
CA SER A 51 8.69 14.21 -1.80
C SER A 51 8.89 12.74 -2.12
N GLN A 52 8.19 12.29 -3.18
CA GLN A 52 8.22 10.93 -3.67
C GLN A 52 9.68 10.46 -3.59
N PRO A 53 10.03 9.35 -2.93
CA PRO A 53 11.43 8.98 -2.70
C PRO A 53 12.23 8.86 -4.01
N SER A 54 11.55 8.68 -5.14
CA SER A 54 12.11 8.71 -6.49
C SER A 54 12.52 10.12 -6.98
N GLN A 55 11.79 11.16 -6.61
CA GLN A 55 11.98 12.53 -7.10
C GLN A 55 12.96 13.31 -6.23
N LYS A 56 14.25 13.18 -6.57
CA LYS A 56 15.36 13.83 -5.84
C LYS A 56 15.99 14.95 -6.66
N THR A 57 16.43 16.01 -5.98
CA THR A 57 17.24 17.08 -6.59
C THR A 57 18.60 16.55 -7.06
N PHE A 58 19.24 17.25 -7.99
CA PHE A 58 20.55 16.87 -8.51
C PHE A 58 21.61 16.80 -7.39
N ILE A 59 21.63 17.78 -6.48
CA ILE A 59 22.57 17.84 -5.36
C ILE A 59 22.45 16.58 -4.48
N THR A 60 21.24 16.18 -4.13
CA THR A 60 21.00 14.96 -3.34
C THR A 60 21.46 13.71 -4.10
N LYS A 61 21.19 13.62 -5.41
CA LYS A 61 21.67 12.52 -6.24
C LYS A 61 23.21 12.43 -6.26
N VAL A 62 23.91 13.56 -6.36
CA VAL A 62 25.38 13.60 -6.31
C VAL A 62 25.90 13.13 -4.96
N LYS A 63 25.33 13.62 -3.84
CA LYS A 63 25.70 13.19 -2.48
C LYS A 63 25.49 11.67 -2.29
N LEU A 64 24.35 11.15 -2.73
CA LEU A 64 24.04 9.71 -2.68
C LEU A 64 25.01 8.89 -3.56
N GLY A 65 25.34 9.39 -4.75
CA GLY A 65 26.31 8.77 -5.63
C GLY A 65 27.71 8.69 -5.01
N LYS A 66 28.17 9.78 -4.37
CA LYS A 66 29.45 9.81 -3.65
C LYS A 66 29.45 8.85 -2.47
N ALA A 67 28.39 8.83 -1.66
CA ALA A 67 28.24 7.88 -0.56
C ALA A 67 28.25 6.42 -1.05
N LYS A 68 27.61 6.13 -2.19
CA LYS A 68 27.69 4.80 -2.83
C LYS A 68 29.11 4.49 -3.27
N LYS A 69 29.84 5.42 -3.88
CA LYS A 69 31.23 5.21 -4.35
C LYS A 69 32.23 5.00 -3.20
N GLN A 70 32.09 5.72 -2.09
CA GLN A 70 32.94 5.57 -0.91
C GLN A 70 32.72 4.23 -0.18
N ASN A 71 31.53 3.64 -0.30
CA ASN A 71 31.18 2.39 0.35
C ASN A 71 31.74 1.16 -0.40
N ARG A 72 33.07 1.03 -0.39
CA ARG A 72 33.83 -0.04 -1.07
C ARG A 72 34.83 -0.70 -0.10
N PRO A 73 35.17 -1.99 -0.28
CA PRO A 73 36.20 -2.65 0.50
C PRO A 73 37.59 -2.11 0.14
N LEU A 74 38.55 -2.24 1.06
CA LEU A 74 39.94 -1.86 0.82
C LEU A 74 40.57 -2.81 -0.23
N PRO A 75 41.22 -2.29 -1.29
CA PRO A 75 41.88 -3.12 -2.30
C PRO A 75 42.95 -4.04 -1.71
N HIS A 76 43.16 -5.20 -2.32
CA HIS A 76 44.11 -6.19 -1.82
C HIS A 76 45.57 -5.70 -1.92
N TRP A 77 45.97 -5.17 -3.09
CA TRP A 77 47.32 -4.65 -3.32
C TRP A 77 47.72 -3.57 -2.31
N PHE A 78 46.77 -2.79 -1.78
CA PHE A 78 47.04 -1.77 -0.78
C PHE A 78 47.53 -2.37 0.55
N ARG A 79 47.06 -3.58 0.90
CA ARG A 79 47.50 -4.31 2.10
C ARG A 79 48.93 -4.80 1.99
N LEU A 80 49.41 -4.97 0.76
CA LEU A 80 50.75 -5.43 0.45
C LEU A 80 51.76 -4.27 0.45
N LYS A 81 51.30 -3.01 0.54
CA LYS A 81 52.20 -1.85 0.65
C LYS A 81 52.91 -1.86 2.01
N THR A 82 54.23 -1.70 1.97
CA THR A 82 55.07 -1.55 3.15
C THR A 82 54.64 -0.32 3.96
N ASP A 83 54.86 -0.38 5.29
CA ASP A 83 54.58 0.70 6.25
C ASP A 83 53.12 1.19 6.30
N THR A 84 52.16 0.36 5.87
CA THR A 84 50.73 0.66 6.02
C THR A 84 50.06 -0.21 7.10
N LYS A 85 49.44 0.44 8.09
CA LYS A 85 48.71 -0.25 9.19
C LYS A 85 47.23 -0.50 8.87
N ILE A 86 46.70 0.08 7.78
CA ILE A 86 45.27 0.03 7.45
C ILE A 86 44.93 -1.31 6.79
N ARG A 87 44.05 -2.10 7.43
CA ARG A 87 43.64 -3.44 6.92
C ARG A 87 42.20 -3.49 6.41
N TRP A 88 41.35 -2.56 6.82
CA TRP A 88 39.94 -2.53 6.42
C TRP A 88 39.47 -1.08 6.31
N ASN A 89 38.31 -0.87 5.67
CA ASN A 89 37.73 0.46 5.54
C ASN A 89 36.84 0.76 6.76
N ALA A 90 37.37 1.54 7.70
CA ALA A 90 36.66 1.89 8.92
C ALA A 90 35.41 2.73 8.75
N LYS A 91 35.33 3.46 7.64
CA LYS A 91 34.19 4.33 7.32
C LYS A 91 33.19 3.65 6.38
N ARG A 92 33.32 2.33 6.16
CA ARG A 92 32.37 1.55 5.37
C ARG A 92 31.01 1.55 6.09
N ARG A 93 29.92 1.67 5.34
CA ARG A 93 28.57 1.88 5.88
C ARG A 93 27.62 0.75 5.48
N ASN A 94 26.74 0.33 6.38
CA ASN A 94 25.60 -0.54 6.04
C ASN A 94 24.29 0.25 6.17
N TRP A 95 23.45 0.24 5.14
CA TRP A 95 22.19 1.00 5.09
C TRP A 95 21.15 0.56 6.12
N ARG A 96 21.27 -0.68 6.61
CA ARG A 96 20.42 -1.19 7.69
C ARG A 96 20.80 -0.60 9.05
N HIS A 97 22.09 -0.46 9.33
CA HIS A 97 22.58 -0.06 10.66
C HIS A 97 22.82 1.45 10.79
N THR A 98 23.28 2.13 9.74
CA THR A 98 23.64 3.56 9.79
C THR A 98 23.00 4.34 8.65
N LYS A 99 22.18 5.33 9.02
CA LYS A 99 21.48 6.21 8.09
C LYS A 99 22.37 7.35 7.63
N LEU A 100 22.02 7.89 6.46
CA LEU A 100 22.70 9.04 5.88
C LEU A 100 21.96 10.30 6.34
N ASN A 101 22.69 11.25 6.93
CA ASN A 101 22.14 12.54 7.36
C ASN A 101 22.26 13.54 6.21
N ILE A 102 21.40 13.39 5.19
CA ILE A 102 21.45 14.16 3.93
C ILE A 102 20.08 14.75 3.64
#